data_AF-A0A441U129-F1
#
_entry.id   AF-A0A441U129-F1
#
_cell.length_a   1.000
_cell.length_b   1.000
_cell.length_c   1.000
_cell.angle_alpha   90.00
_cell.angle_beta   90.00
_cell.angle_gamma   90.00
#
_symmetry.space_group_name_H-M   'P 1'
#
loop_
_entity.id
_entity.type
_entity.pdbx_description
1 polymer ?
#
loop_
_entity_poly.entity_id
_entity_poly.type
_entity_poly.pdbx_seq_one_letter_code
_entity_poly.pdbx_strand_id
1 'polypeptide(L)'
;MDFIARRSTVEGRLATLRQARGVAMLDGARFDARELTALESELDALNEAEGENTRRQRQEAARAEQERLANLRQTLTVVEEHRLEAVDRAEKAARDLCDALKEVRARSADGTRLLRALGVRPAVLLDVFETEFRMSLRLAAAIKPLVGLGRRFGQITFPEGRSPYDKPWRAEEEAIANPDISRALKGPAA
;
A
#
# COMPACT_ATOMS: atom_id res chain seq x y z
N MET A 1 -40.08 -19.22 9.05
CA MET A 1 -41.36 -18.76 9.64
C MET A 1 -41.28 -17.26 9.76
N ASP A 2 -42.33 -16.55 9.35
CA ASP A 2 -42.41 -15.10 9.56
C ASP A 2 -42.96 -14.83 10.98
N PHE A 3 -42.04 -14.58 11.91
CA PHE A 3 -42.37 -14.28 13.30
C PHE A 3 -43.24 -13.02 13.42
N ILE A 4 -43.07 -12.04 12.52
CA ILE A 4 -43.82 -10.78 12.52
C ILE A 4 -45.28 -11.03 12.11
N ALA A 5 -45.50 -11.79 11.05
CA ALA A 5 -46.86 -12.17 10.63
C ALA A 5 -47.56 -13.09 11.64
N ARG A 6 -46.82 -13.98 12.31
CA ARG A 6 -47.39 -14.86 13.34
C ARG A 6 -47.73 -14.09 14.61
N ARG A 7 -46.85 -13.20 15.06
CA ARG A 7 -47.06 -12.35 16.23
C ARG A 7 -48.26 -11.42 16.07
N SER A 8 -48.38 -10.75 14.92
CA SER A 8 -49.53 -9.86 14.65
C SER A 8 -50.86 -10.61 14.65
N THR A 9 -50.86 -11.86 14.17
CA THR A 9 -52.04 -12.75 14.19
C THR A 9 -52.41 -13.14 15.63
N VAL A 10 -51.43 -13.54 16.45
CA VAL A 10 -51.62 -13.93 17.85
C VAL A 10 -52.08 -12.74 18.70
N GLU A 11 -51.45 -11.57 18.55
CA GLU A 11 -51.81 -10.33 19.24
C GLU A 11 -53.24 -9.86 18.89
N GLY A 12 -53.60 -9.92 17.60
CA GLY A 12 -54.96 -9.58 17.15
C GLY A 12 -56.01 -10.50 17.75
N ARG A 13 -55.75 -11.82 17.80
CA ARG A 13 -56.66 -12.80 18.40
C ARG A 13 -56.75 -12.64 19.92
N LEU A 14 -55.65 -12.34 20.59
CA LEU A 14 -55.61 -12.04 22.02
C LEU A 14 -56.45 -10.82 22.36
N ALA A 15 -56.36 -9.74 21.57
CA ALA A 15 -57.16 -8.54 21.78
C ALA A 15 -58.67 -8.85 21.70
N THR A 16 -59.09 -9.64 20.70
CA THR A 16 -60.49 -10.07 20.55
C THR A 16 -60.95 -10.92 21.74
N LEU A 17 -60.15 -11.89 22.19
CA LEU A 17 -60.51 -12.77 23.32
C LEU A 17 -60.52 -12.01 24.66
N ARG A 18 -59.63 -11.04 24.86
CA ARG A 18 -59.62 -10.16 26.04
C ARG A 18 -60.88 -9.29 26.10
N GLN A 19 -61.31 -8.76 24.95
CA GLN A 19 -62.56 -8.00 24.85
C GLN A 19 -63.78 -8.88 25.15
N ALA A 20 -63.83 -10.09 24.56
CA ALA A 20 -64.91 -11.05 24.80
C ALA A 20 -64.99 -11.49 26.28
N ARG A 21 -63.83 -11.69 26.94
CA ARG A 21 -63.75 -11.96 28.38
C ARG A 21 -64.33 -10.80 29.21
N GLY A 22 -64.02 -9.56 28.84
CA GLY A 22 -64.55 -8.36 29.51
C GLY A 22 -66.07 -8.26 29.41
N VAL A 23 -66.62 -8.51 28.23
CA VAL A 23 -68.08 -8.54 28.00
C VAL A 23 -68.73 -9.65 28.84
N ALA A 24 -68.21 -10.89 28.77
CA ALA A 24 -68.75 -12.00 29.54
C ALA A 24 -68.72 -11.74 31.06
N MET A 25 -67.69 -11.06 31.56
CA MET A 25 -67.59 -10.68 32.98
C MET A 25 -68.66 -9.64 33.39
N LEU A 26 -68.96 -8.66 32.54
CA LEU A 26 -70.01 -7.67 32.78
C LEU A 26 -71.41 -8.30 32.72
N ASP A 27 -71.60 -9.24 31.81
CA ASP A 27 -72.89 -9.92 31.59
C ASP A 27 -73.14 -11.10 32.55
N GLY A 28 -72.19 -11.40 33.44
CA GLY A 28 -72.27 -12.56 34.35
C GLY A 28 -72.21 -13.93 33.65
N ALA A 29 -71.76 -13.96 32.39
CA ALA A 29 -71.66 -15.16 31.58
C ALA A 29 -70.33 -15.90 31.82
N ARG A 30 -70.32 -17.22 31.57
CA ARG A 30 -69.09 -18.03 31.63
C ARG A 30 -68.23 -17.78 30.39
N PHE A 31 -66.92 -17.64 30.58
CA PHE A 31 -65.91 -17.52 29.52
C PHE A 31 -64.91 -18.67 29.58
N ASP A 32 -64.61 -19.31 28.44
CA ASP A 32 -63.56 -20.33 28.35
C ASP A 32 -62.20 -19.66 28.10
N ALA A 33 -61.31 -19.72 29.09
CA ALA A 33 -60.00 -19.08 29.04
C ALA A 33 -58.92 -19.93 28.34
N ARG A 34 -59.21 -21.17 27.93
CA ARG A 34 -58.19 -22.09 27.38
C ARG A 34 -57.48 -21.53 26.15
N GLU A 35 -58.22 -20.97 25.19
CA GLU A 35 -57.66 -20.36 23.98
C GLU A 35 -56.82 -19.12 24.32
N LEU A 36 -57.28 -18.30 25.26
CA LEU A 36 -56.57 -17.11 25.73
C LEU A 36 -55.22 -17.49 26.35
N THR A 37 -55.20 -18.44 27.29
CA THR A 37 -53.97 -18.91 27.94
C THR A 37 -53.00 -19.57 26.95
N ALA A 38 -53.52 -20.34 25.98
CA ALA A 38 -52.69 -20.93 24.94
C ALA A 38 -52.02 -19.87 24.05
N LEU A 39 -52.73 -18.81 23.68
CA LEU A 39 -52.18 -17.72 22.86
C LEU A 39 -51.22 -16.82 23.66
N GLU A 40 -51.45 -16.62 24.96
CA GLU A 40 -50.48 -15.92 25.83
C GLU A 40 -49.17 -16.70 25.92
N SER A 41 -49.25 -18.01 26.14
CA SER A 41 -48.07 -18.88 26.14
C SER A 41 -47.38 -18.95 24.78
N GLU A 42 -48.12 -18.90 23.67
CA GLU A 42 -47.55 -18.82 22.32
C GLU A 42 -46.81 -17.49 22.10
N LEU A 43 -47.40 -16.37 22.53
CA LEU A 43 -46.78 -15.05 22.43
C LEU A 43 -45.48 -14.96 23.23
N ASP A 44 -45.45 -15.53 24.44
CA ASP A 44 -44.24 -15.60 25.27
C ASP A 44 -43.16 -16.43 24.57
N ALA A 45 -43.50 -17.60 24.03
CA ALA A 45 -42.57 -18.44 23.27
C ALA A 45 -42.03 -17.73 22.00
N LEU A 46 -42.86 -16.94 21.31
CA LEU A 46 -42.44 -16.14 20.16
C LEU A 46 -41.44 -15.05 20.58
N ASN A 47 -41.68 -14.35 21.69
CA ASN A 47 -40.78 -13.32 22.21
C ASN A 47 -39.43 -13.91 22.63
N GLU A 48 -39.43 -15.07 23.30
CA GLU A 48 -38.21 -15.79 23.66
C GLU A 48 -37.41 -16.23 22.42
N ALA A 49 -38.10 -16.75 21.40
CA ALA A 49 -37.48 -17.16 20.15
C ALA A 49 -36.87 -15.98 19.37
N GLU A 50 -37.55 -14.83 19.32
CA GLU A 50 -37.01 -13.59 18.71
C GLU A 50 -35.79 -13.06 19.46
N GLY A 51 -35.81 -13.10 20.80
CA GLY A 51 -34.69 -12.70 21.65
C GLY A 51 -33.45 -13.59 21.42
N GLU A 52 -33.65 -14.90 21.37
CA GLU A 52 -32.57 -15.87 21.11
C GLU A 52 -32.04 -15.75 19.67
N ASN A 53 -32.91 -15.55 18.68
CA ASN A 53 -32.49 -15.32 17.29
C ASN A 53 -31.64 -14.04 17.17
N THR A 54 -32.06 -12.94 17.81
CA THR A 54 -31.29 -11.68 17.85
C THR A 54 -29.93 -11.88 18.53
N ARG A 55 -29.88 -12.65 19.63
CA ARG A 55 -28.64 -12.98 20.31
C ARG A 55 -27.68 -13.75 19.40
N ARG A 56 -28.17 -14.77 18.68
CA ARG A 56 -27.38 -15.55 17.72
C ARG A 56 -26.85 -14.69 16.57
N GLN A 57 -27.68 -13.87 15.97
CA GLN A 57 -27.27 -12.95 14.90
C GLN A 57 -26.16 -12.00 15.35
N ARG A 58 -26.25 -11.44 16.57
CA ARG A 58 -25.19 -10.59 17.13
C ARG A 58 -23.89 -11.37 17.35
N GLN A 59 -23.97 -12.61 17.81
CA GLN A 59 -22.80 -13.46 18.00
C GLN A 59 -22.13 -13.86 16.68
N GLU A 60 -22.92 -14.20 15.66
CA GLU A 60 -22.43 -14.49 14.31
C GLU A 60 -21.77 -13.26 13.69
N ALA A 61 -22.42 -12.09 13.78
CA ALA A 61 -21.85 -10.84 13.30
C ALA A 61 -20.54 -10.47 14.02
N ALA A 62 -20.48 -10.65 15.34
CA ALA A 62 -19.26 -10.43 16.11
C ALA A 62 -18.13 -11.39 15.73
N ARG A 63 -18.44 -12.67 15.48
CA ARG A 63 -17.45 -13.66 15.01
C ARG A 63 -16.95 -13.34 13.61
N ALA A 64 -17.85 -13.02 12.69
CA ALA A 64 -17.48 -12.63 11.33
C ALA A 64 -16.58 -11.39 11.31
N GLU A 65 -16.85 -10.40 12.16
CA GLU A 65 -15.99 -9.22 12.30
C GLU A 65 -14.63 -9.56 12.90
N GLN A 66 -14.57 -10.44 13.91
CA GLN A 66 -13.31 -10.92 14.48
C GLN A 66 -12.46 -11.66 13.44
N GLU A 67 -13.07 -12.52 12.64
CA GLU A 67 -12.42 -13.22 11.54
C GLU A 67 -11.90 -12.25 10.47
N ARG A 68 -12.71 -11.25 10.09
CA ARG A 68 -12.30 -10.19 9.17
C ARG A 68 -11.07 -9.44 9.69
N LEU A 69 -11.06 -9.05 10.96
CA LEU A 69 -9.93 -8.36 11.59
C LEU A 69 -8.69 -9.27 11.69
N ALA A 70 -8.86 -10.56 11.97
CA ALA A 70 -7.77 -11.52 11.98
C ALA A 70 -7.12 -11.65 10.59
N ASN A 71 -7.93 -11.76 9.54
CA ASN A 71 -7.46 -11.81 8.16
C ASN A 71 -6.75 -10.52 7.73
N LEU A 72 -7.24 -9.35 8.17
CA LEU A 72 -6.58 -8.07 7.93
C LEU A 72 -5.22 -7.97 8.63
N ARG A 73 -5.12 -8.46 9.88
CA ARG A 73 -3.84 -8.50 10.61
C ARG A 73 -2.83 -9.41 9.92
N GLN A 74 -3.26 -10.58 9.46
CA GLN A 74 -2.39 -11.49 8.71
C GLN A 74 -1.93 -10.87 7.39
N THR A 75 -2.85 -10.22 6.65
CA THR A 75 -2.49 -9.49 5.43
C THR A 75 -1.49 -8.38 5.71
N LEU A 76 -1.67 -7.64 6.81
CA LEU A 76 -0.75 -6.58 7.21
C LEU A 76 0.65 -7.12 7.51
N THR A 77 0.77 -8.27 8.17
CA THR A 77 2.08 -8.92 8.40
C THR A 77 2.81 -9.22 7.09
N VAL A 78 2.11 -9.81 6.11
CA VAL A 78 2.70 -10.12 4.79
C VAL A 78 3.10 -8.85 4.03
N VAL A 79 2.26 -7.82 4.06
CA VAL A 79 2.56 -6.53 3.42
C VAL A 79 3.78 -5.87 4.09
N GLU A 80 3.89 -5.95 5.40
CA GLU A 80 5.02 -5.39 6.14
C GLU A 80 6.32 -6.13 5.83
N GLU A 81 6.30 -7.46 5.74
CA GLU A 81 7.46 -8.26 5.30
C GLU A 81 7.93 -7.83 3.91
N HIS A 82 7.03 -7.76 2.92
CA HIS A 82 7.37 -7.27 1.59
C HIS A 82 7.90 -5.83 1.58
N ARG A 83 7.38 -4.97 2.47
CA ARG A 83 7.86 -3.59 2.62
C ARG A 83 9.31 -3.58 3.15
N LEU A 84 9.62 -4.41 4.14
CA LEU A 84 10.97 -4.52 4.70
C LEU A 84 11.96 -5.10 3.67
N GLU A 85 11.57 -6.14 2.93
CA GLU A 85 12.38 -6.67 1.82
C GLU A 85 12.67 -5.63 0.73
N ALA A 86 11.69 -4.77 0.43
CA ALA A 86 11.89 -3.65 -0.50
C ALA A 86 12.87 -2.61 0.07
N VAL A 87 12.83 -2.35 1.39
CA VAL A 87 13.78 -1.46 2.08
C VAL A 87 15.20 -2.02 2.01
N ASP A 88 15.40 -3.32 2.27
CA ASP A 88 16.71 -3.96 2.21
C ASP A 88 17.32 -3.88 0.80
N ARG A 89 16.49 -4.12 -0.23
CA ARG A 89 16.91 -3.97 -1.64
C ARG A 89 17.27 -2.52 -1.97
N ALA A 90 16.51 -1.55 -1.48
CA ALA A 90 16.79 -0.13 -1.70
C ALA A 90 18.11 0.29 -1.01
N GLU A 91 18.34 -0.17 0.22
CA GLU A 91 19.58 0.10 0.96
C GLU A 91 20.80 -0.48 0.24
N LYS A 92 20.72 -1.75 -0.19
CA LYS A 92 21.78 -2.39 -0.97
C LYS A 92 22.07 -1.62 -2.26
N ALA A 93 21.05 -1.26 -3.03
CA ALA A 93 21.22 -0.51 -4.26
C ALA A 93 21.89 0.87 -4.03
N ALA A 94 21.53 1.55 -2.92
CA ALA A 94 22.16 2.81 -2.56
C ALA A 94 23.64 2.66 -2.20
N ARG A 95 24.01 1.61 -1.46
CA ARG A 95 25.41 1.29 -1.14
C ARG A 95 26.21 0.93 -2.39
N ASP A 96 25.67 0.03 -3.22
CA ASP A 96 26.31 -0.40 -4.47
C ASP A 96 26.54 0.80 -5.41
N LEU A 97 25.57 1.71 -5.50
CA LEU A 97 25.71 2.96 -6.26
C LEU A 97 26.85 3.84 -5.72
N CYS A 98 26.91 4.05 -4.40
CA CYS A 98 27.98 4.84 -3.77
C CYS A 98 29.36 4.27 -4.09
N ASP A 99 29.52 2.95 -4.02
CA ASP A 99 30.81 2.31 -4.30
C ASP A 99 31.17 2.37 -5.79
N ALA A 100 30.20 2.16 -6.68
CA ALA A 100 30.40 2.35 -8.12
C ALA A 100 30.83 3.78 -8.47
N LEU A 101 30.21 4.81 -7.86
CA LEU A 101 30.56 6.21 -8.10
C LEU A 101 31.96 6.57 -7.55
N LYS A 102 32.37 6.00 -6.41
CA LYS A 102 33.76 6.13 -5.92
C LYS A 102 34.75 5.53 -6.90
N GLU A 103 34.45 4.37 -7.47
CA GLU A 103 35.30 3.74 -8.46
C GLU A 103 35.40 4.61 -9.73
N VAL A 104 34.27 5.08 -10.28
CA VAL A 104 34.27 5.99 -11.43
C VAL A 104 35.17 7.20 -11.18
N ARG A 105 35.03 7.84 -10.01
CA ARG A 105 35.88 8.98 -9.62
C ARG A 105 37.37 8.63 -9.60
N ALA A 106 37.73 7.48 -9.02
CA ALA A 106 39.12 7.03 -8.94
C ALA A 106 39.69 6.74 -10.34
N ARG A 107 38.96 6.00 -11.18
CA ARG A 107 39.40 5.64 -12.54
C ARG A 107 39.48 6.85 -13.47
N SER A 108 38.58 7.81 -13.33
CA SER A 108 38.65 9.09 -14.05
C SER A 108 39.93 9.85 -13.68
N ALA A 109 40.26 9.96 -12.39
CA ALA A 109 41.50 10.58 -11.93
C ALA A 109 42.76 9.86 -12.46
N ASP A 110 42.75 8.51 -12.47
CA ASP A 110 43.80 7.70 -13.08
C ASP A 110 43.95 8.02 -14.58
N GLY A 111 42.84 8.04 -15.30
CA GLY A 111 42.77 8.37 -16.72
C GLY A 111 43.34 9.75 -17.03
N THR A 112 42.96 10.78 -16.27
CA THR A 112 43.54 12.13 -16.40
C THR A 112 45.05 12.14 -16.18
N ARG A 113 45.56 11.42 -15.17
CA ARG A 113 47.00 11.32 -14.93
C ARG A 113 47.73 10.69 -16.11
N LEU A 114 47.18 9.60 -16.66
CA LEU A 114 47.74 8.91 -17.83
C LEU A 114 47.71 9.79 -19.08
N LEU A 115 46.58 10.45 -19.38
CA LEU A 115 46.47 11.36 -20.52
C LEU A 115 47.51 12.48 -20.46
N ARG A 116 47.74 13.07 -19.27
CA ARG A 116 48.76 14.11 -19.08
C ARG A 116 50.17 13.57 -19.27
N ALA A 117 50.46 12.37 -18.76
CA ALA A 117 51.75 11.71 -18.94
C ALA A 117 52.02 11.39 -20.42
N LEU A 118 50.97 11.05 -21.18
CA LEU A 118 51.01 10.81 -22.63
C LEU A 118 50.97 12.11 -23.47
N GLY A 119 51.05 13.29 -22.83
CA GLY A 119 51.18 14.57 -23.53
C GLY A 119 49.86 15.23 -23.96
N VAL A 120 48.70 14.66 -23.62
CA VAL A 120 47.40 15.30 -23.90
C VAL A 120 47.16 16.46 -22.93
N ARG A 121 47.03 17.68 -23.48
CA ARG A 121 46.75 18.90 -22.73
C ARG A 121 45.73 19.79 -23.48
N PRO A 122 44.61 20.22 -22.85
CA PRO A 122 44.21 19.93 -21.48
C PRO A 122 43.43 18.60 -21.35
N ALA A 123 43.82 17.72 -20.43
CA ALA A 123 43.11 16.48 -20.12
C ALA A 123 42.00 16.70 -19.08
N VAL A 124 41.01 17.53 -19.41
CA VAL A 124 39.93 17.99 -18.50
C VAL A 124 38.71 17.07 -18.50
N LEU A 125 38.44 16.36 -19.59
CA LEU A 125 37.19 15.60 -19.73
C LEU A 125 37.05 14.43 -18.73
N LEU A 126 38.17 13.84 -18.33
CA LEU A 126 38.25 12.81 -17.29
C LEU A 126 38.60 13.37 -15.90
N ASP A 127 38.71 14.69 -15.76
CA ASP A 127 39.03 15.23 -14.44
C ASP A 127 37.90 14.97 -13.44
N VAL A 128 38.26 15.06 -12.15
CA VAL A 128 37.35 14.70 -11.06
C VAL A 128 36.11 15.59 -11.06
N PHE A 129 36.27 16.89 -11.31
CA PHE A 129 35.18 17.85 -11.25
C PHE A 129 34.17 17.59 -12.38
N GLU A 130 34.65 17.48 -13.61
CA GLU A 130 33.82 17.22 -14.79
C GLU A 130 33.13 15.87 -14.72
N THR A 131 33.83 14.84 -14.21
CA THR A 131 33.25 13.52 -13.97
C THR A 131 32.13 13.57 -12.94
N GLU A 132 32.36 14.18 -11.77
CA GLU A 132 31.37 14.33 -10.71
C GLU A 132 30.14 15.11 -11.19
N PHE A 133 30.35 16.20 -11.92
CA PHE A 133 29.28 17.00 -12.50
C PHE A 133 28.39 16.16 -13.43
N ARG A 134 28.97 15.47 -14.42
CA ARG A 134 28.18 14.65 -15.37
C ARG A 134 27.50 13.47 -14.68
N MET A 135 28.17 12.79 -13.74
CA MET A 135 27.57 11.69 -12.99
C MET A 135 26.39 12.16 -12.12
N SER A 136 26.48 13.35 -11.53
CA SER A 136 25.38 13.92 -10.74
C SER A 136 24.11 14.16 -11.58
N LEU A 137 24.27 14.65 -12.82
CA LEU A 137 23.14 14.90 -13.73
C LEU A 137 22.53 13.60 -14.28
N ARG A 138 23.36 12.59 -14.54
CA ARG A 138 22.94 11.24 -14.90
C ARG A 138 22.14 10.59 -13.78
N LEU A 139 22.64 10.68 -12.55
CA LEU A 139 21.97 10.15 -11.37
C LEU A 139 20.62 10.83 -11.14
N ALA A 140 20.57 12.16 -11.23
CA ALA A 140 19.32 12.92 -11.13
C ALA A 140 18.30 12.49 -12.21
N ALA A 141 18.76 12.25 -13.44
CA ALA A 141 17.90 11.75 -14.52
C ALA A 141 17.37 10.34 -14.26
N ALA A 142 18.22 9.42 -13.77
CA ALA A 142 17.83 8.05 -13.47
C ALA A 142 16.90 7.92 -12.25
N ILE A 143 17.02 8.81 -11.26
CA ILE A 143 16.14 8.82 -10.08
C ILE A 143 14.81 9.54 -10.37
N LYS A 144 14.73 10.37 -11.42
CA LYS A 144 13.52 11.15 -11.76
C LYS A 144 12.20 10.35 -11.75
N PRO A 145 12.11 9.10 -12.25
CA PRO A 145 10.88 8.31 -12.18
C PRO A 145 10.35 8.08 -10.75
N LEU A 146 11.20 8.13 -9.72
CA LEU A 146 10.81 7.98 -8.32
C LEU A 146 9.84 9.08 -7.85
N VAL A 147 9.96 10.28 -8.40
CA VAL A 147 9.19 11.47 -7.99
C VAL A 147 8.22 11.95 -9.08
N GLY A 148 8.22 11.31 -10.25
CA GLY A 148 7.41 11.69 -11.40
C GLY A 148 7.74 13.10 -11.90
N LEU A 149 6.72 13.97 -11.93
CA LEU A 149 6.88 15.40 -12.23
C LEU A 149 7.36 16.22 -11.01
N GLY A 150 7.43 15.60 -9.83
CA GLY A 150 7.94 16.22 -8.62
C GLY A 150 9.45 16.40 -8.65
N ARG A 151 9.95 17.27 -7.76
CA ARG A 151 11.38 17.62 -7.65
C ARG A 151 12.04 17.15 -6.36
N ARG A 152 11.25 16.52 -5.48
CA ARG A 152 11.70 16.15 -4.14
C ARG A 152 11.30 14.74 -3.79
N PHE A 153 12.24 14.01 -3.23
CA PHE A 153 11.99 12.77 -2.51
C PHE A 153 12.31 13.01 -1.03
N GLY A 154 11.29 13.28 -0.23
CA GLY A 154 11.47 13.73 1.15
C GLY A 154 12.33 14.99 1.21
N GLN A 155 13.51 14.88 1.84
CA GLN A 155 14.48 15.97 2.00
C GLN A 155 15.47 16.10 0.82
N ILE A 156 15.48 15.15 -0.12
CA ILE A 156 16.36 15.20 -1.29
C ILE A 156 15.68 16.04 -2.38
N THR A 157 16.39 17.04 -2.91
CA THR A 157 15.91 17.89 -4.02
C THR A 157 16.75 17.65 -5.26
N PHE A 158 16.09 17.39 -6.40
CA PHE A 158 16.75 17.11 -7.68
C PHE A 158 16.82 18.38 -8.56
N PRO A 159 17.90 18.56 -9.33
CA PRO A 159 18.07 19.73 -10.21
C PRO A 159 16.99 19.81 -11.31
N GLU A 160 16.64 21.04 -11.72
CA GLU A 160 15.76 21.28 -12.87
C GLU A 160 16.52 21.02 -14.16
N GLY A 161 16.26 19.89 -14.80
CA GLY A 161 16.83 19.61 -16.11
C GLY A 161 15.95 18.68 -16.92
N ARG A 162 15.62 19.09 -18.15
CA ARG A 162 15.57 18.13 -19.25
C ARG A 162 17.02 17.71 -19.48
N SER A 163 17.38 16.59 -18.89
CA SER A 163 18.74 16.10 -18.90
C SER A 163 18.92 15.29 -20.19
N PRO A 164 19.88 15.59 -21.08
CA PRO A 164 20.21 14.74 -22.24
C PRO A 164 20.87 13.40 -21.82
N TYR A 165 20.93 13.16 -20.51
CA TYR A 165 21.58 12.05 -19.84
C TYR A 165 20.61 10.91 -19.46
N ASP A 166 19.47 10.84 -20.15
CA ASP A 166 18.55 9.68 -20.13
C ASP A 166 19.06 8.51 -21.00
N LYS A 167 20.11 8.75 -21.80
CA LYS A 167 20.79 7.76 -22.63
C LYS A 167 21.69 6.82 -21.82
N PRO A 168 22.07 5.65 -22.38
CA PRO A 168 22.99 4.73 -21.73
C PRO A 168 24.33 5.38 -21.34
N TRP A 169 24.65 5.36 -20.04
CA TRP A 169 25.75 6.15 -19.47
C TRP A 169 27.12 5.81 -20.07
N ARG A 170 27.38 4.52 -20.31
CA ARG A 170 28.65 4.03 -20.87
C ARG A 170 28.94 4.64 -22.26
N ALA A 171 27.97 4.58 -23.17
CA ALA A 171 28.17 5.05 -24.55
C ALA A 171 28.46 6.55 -24.61
N GLU A 172 27.79 7.34 -23.75
CA GLU A 172 28.01 8.78 -23.68
C GLU A 172 29.36 9.13 -23.02
N GLU A 173 29.77 8.43 -21.95
CA GLU A 173 31.12 8.64 -21.38
C GLU A 173 32.21 8.24 -22.37
N GLU A 174 32.01 7.15 -23.10
CA GLU A 174 32.93 6.72 -24.16
C GLU A 174 33.04 7.77 -25.27
N ALA A 175 31.93 8.32 -25.75
CA ALA A 175 31.94 9.36 -26.78
C ALA A 175 32.70 10.64 -26.34
N ILE A 176 32.65 10.97 -25.05
CA ILE A 176 33.37 12.12 -24.47
C ILE A 176 34.87 11.83 -24.35
N ALA A 177 35.24 10.66 -23.81
CA ALA A 177 36.63 10.36 -23.49
C ALA A 177 37.45 9.83 -24.69
N ASN A 178 36.80 9.11 -25.61
CA ASN A 178 37.48 8.43 -26.72
C ASN A 178 38.32 9.33 -27.63
N PRO A 179 37.94 10.59 -27.94
CA PRO A 179 38.79 11.44 -28.76
C PRO A 179 40.18 11.70 -28.14
N ASP A 180 40.22 12.00 -26.84
CA ASP A 180 41.47 12.27 -26.14
C ASP A 180 42.27 10.99 -25.86
N ILE A 181 41.59 9.90 -25.50
CA ILE A 181 42.21 8.58 -25.36
C ILE A 181 42.82 8.12 -26.68
N SER A 182 42.07 8.21 -27.78
CA SER A 182 42.56 7.84 -29.11
C SER A 182 43.74 8.69 -29.56
N ARG A 183 43.73 10.00 -29.25
CA ARG A 183 44.87 10.89 -29.53
C ARG A 183 46.11 10.48 -28.73
N ALA A 184 45.94 10.18 -27.44
CA ALA A 184 47.02 9.74 -26.57
C ALA A 184 47.64 8.42 -27.06
N LEU A 185 46.80 7.46 -27.47
CA LEU A 185 47.23 6.14 -27.93
C LEU A 185 47.95 6.17 -29.28
N LYS A 186 47.62 7.11 -30.16
CA LYS A 186 48.30 7.27 -31.46
C LYS A 186 49.71 7.86 -31.33
N GLY A 187 50.02 8.51 -30.20
CA GLY A 187 51.27 9.23 -30.00
C GLY A 187 51.36 10.53 -30.83
N PRO A 188 52.44 11.31 -30.68
CA PRO A 188 52.69 12.46 -31.53
C PRO A 188 52.90 11.99 -32.98
N ALA A 189 52.27 12.68 -33.95
CA ALA A 189 52.56 12.45 -35.36
C ALA A 189 54.07 12.69 -35.58
N ALA A 190 54.75 11.68 -36.14
CA ALA A 190 56.18 11.71 -36.45
C ALA A 190 56.53 12.83 -37.43
#